data_AF-A0A165ZZC9-F1
#
_entry.id   AF-A0A165ZZC9-F1
#
_cell.length_a   1.000
_cell.length_b   1.000
_cell.length_c   1.000
_cell.angle_alpha   90.00
_cell.angle_beta   90.00
_cell.angle_gamma   90.00
#
_symmetry.space_group_name_H-M   'P 1'
#
loop_
_entity.id
_entity.type
_entity.pdbx_description
1 polymer ?
#
loop_
_entity_poly.entity_id
_entity_poly.type
_entity_poly.pdbx_seq_one_letter_code
_entity_poly.pdbx_strand_id
1 'polypeptide(L)'
;MSSSDDILYPLPAVTTARSPRSIPGFSVESGQELQKWLKVDAESWHVYFDDRGFHNHLAHHLYAAYGLGASPSVIRDAYQLQAKTQRKAFASPVDITEANWKEHLGDDKYYKGYLEFFYGVVASLGISGALEKYIFSAEANWGTSGEKTGPQMLSRFVSGLLHPLIHAGQGCEFSIPGTVAQGLGWTAISSNSPAVLLPKEFFAHAASGTLSSLFSTLTLQSATSTKESNLHSFSILTRMLNDPALDPTPEFRVVMDGIQIDTIDPFLQSPKGEIILKYASLWQIDTSIAGELEKKLEELSWLMVLIYGVGGWRKGRDYKADFQTMHFVTSSLFLPSIMDRVQPSSQSALLRAYFSMTLAYWVNRGRPALDIKGFWEATNSTSYNTPGPQPSPAEATLGEDSVVPNPWLPLLQSTVIHTDEHLLKFQRAVVHYATVYGNRKPGHFSGTELAGAELLDGSLFLRVAWLTANRLGWMREGQKAGDWDLVGFLDD
;
A
#
# COMPACT_ATOMS: atom_id res chain seq x y z
N MET A 1 -17.71 15.70 24.98
CA MET A 1 -17.18 15.69 23.61
C MET A 1 -17.18 17.13 23.14
N SER A 2 -16.01 17.76 23.08
CA SER A 2 -15.90 19.17 22.67
C SER A 2 -16.14 19.28 21.16
N SER A 3 -16.60 20.44 20.70
CA SER A 3 -16.82 20.74 19.28
C SER A 3 -15.58 20.60 18.38
N SER A 4 -14.39 20.45 18.97
CA SER A 4 -13.13 20.18 18.28
C SER A 4 -13.00 18.75 17.75
N ASP A 5 -13.53 17.75 18.48
CA ASP A 5 -13.31 16.33 18.16
C ASP A 5 -14.09 15.91 16.91
N ASP A 6 -15.22 16.55 16.67
CA ASP A 6 -16.06 16.30 15.49
C ASP A 6 -15.48 16.94 14.21
N ILE A 7 -14.57 17.93 14.34
CA ILE A 7 -13.82 18.50 13.21
C ILE A 7 -12.73 17.53 12.76
N LEU A 8 -12.03 16.90 13.71
CA LEU A 8 -10.97 15.94 13.40
C LEU A 8 -11.51 14.59 12.95
N TYR A 9 -12.65 14.16 13.50
CA TYR A 9 -13.31 12.91 13.15
C TYR A 9 -14.76 13.17 12.75
N PRO A 10 -15.02 13.75 11.56
CA PRO A 10 -16.38 13.84 11.03
C PRO A 10 -16.92 12.44 10.67
N LEU A 11 -18.19 12.37 10.27
CA LEU A 11 -18.70 11.11 9.70
C LEU A 11 -17.93 10.76 8.42
N PRO A 12 -17.47 9.50 8.27
CA PRO A 12 -16.70 9.06 7.11
C PRO A 12 -17.43 9.30 5.79
N ALA A 13 -16.76 9.98 4.85
CA ALA A 13 -17.31 10.27 3.53
C ALA A 13 -16.23 10.14 2.45
N VAL A 14 -16.55 9.42 1.38
CA VAL A 14 -15.68 9.36 0.20
C VAL A 14 -15.94 10.60 -0.65
N THR A 15 -15.03 11.56 -0.62
CA THR A 15 -15.25 12.89 -1.23
C THR A 15 -14.43 13.15 -2.49
N THR A 16 -13.53 12.25 -2.87
CA THR A 16 -12.64 12.46 -4.02
C THR A 16 -12.99 11.52 -5.17
N ALA A 17 -12.90 12.02 -6.41
CA ALA A 17 -13.37 11.29 -7.59
C ALA A 17 -12.53 10.04 -7.89
N ARG A 18 -11.24 10.02 -7.51
CA ARG A 18 -10.35 8.87 -7.73
C ARG A 18 -10.34 7.89 -6.56
N SER A 19 -10.97 8.22 -5.43
CA SER A 19 -10.99 7.33 -4.27
C SER A 19 -11.69 5.99 -4.59
N PRO A 20 -11.27 4.89 -3.94
CA PRO A 20 -11.94 3.61 -4.05
C PRO A 20 -13.43 3.71 -3.75
N ARG A 21 -14.26 3.08 -4.60
CA ARG A 21 -15.70 3.03 -4.38
C ARG A 21 -16.00 2.10 -3.21
N SER A 22 -16.81 2.58 -2.27
CA SER A 22 -17.35 1.74 -1.19
C SER A 22 -18.39 0.76 -1.74
N ILE A 23 -18.47 -0.41 -1.14
CA ILE A 23 -19.49 -1.42 -1.45
C ILE A 23 -20.78 -1.05 -0.73
N PRO A 24 -21.97 -1.19 -1.35
CA PRO A 24 -23.24 -0.95 -0.67
C PRO A 24 -23.36 -1.76 0.63
N GLY A 25 -23.91 -1.16 1.68
CA GLY A 25 -24.07 -1.78 2.99
C GLY A 25 -23.77 -0.83 4.17
N PHE A 26 -23.05 0.28 3.90
CA PHE A 26 -22.84 1.32 4.90
C PHE A 26 -24.13 2.10 5.21
N SER A 27 -24.26 2.55 6.45
CA SER A 27 -25.37 3.36 6.95
C SER A 27 -24.85 4.48 7.84
N VAL A 28 -25.72 5.41 8.26
CA VAL A 28 -25.35 6.45 9.23
C VAL A 28 -24.88 5.81 10.54
N GLU A 29 -25.53 4.73 10.96
CA GLU A 29 -25.20 3.98 12.18
C GLU A 29 -23.83 3.30 12.07
N SER A 30 -23.49 2.72 10.90
CA SER A 30 -22.16 2.13 10.74
C SER A 30 -21.06 3.19 10.66
N GLY A 31 -21.35 4.35 10.08
CA GLY A 31 -20.46 5.51 10.07
C GLY A 31 -20.22 6.08 11.48
N GLN A 32 -21.27 6.17 12.31
CA GLN A 32 -21.17 6.58 13.72
C GLN A 32 -20.38 5.57 14.55
N GLU A 33 -20.59 4.27 14.34
CA GLU A 33 -19.85 3.22 15.04
C GLU A 33 -18.36 3.25 14.67
N LEU A 34 -18.04 3.43 13.38
CA LEU A 34 -16.66 3.64 12.91
C LEU A 34 -16.05 4.89 13.55
N GLN A 35 -16.72 6.04 13.46
CA GLN A 35 -16.25 7.31 14.02
C GLN A 35 -15.94 7.19 15.52
N LYS A 36 -16.83 6.55 16.28
CA LYS A 36 -16.65 6.29 17.71
C LYS A 36 -15.36 5.53 17.96
N TRP A 37 -15.16 4.40 17.29
CA TRP A 37 -14.01 3.53 17.56
C TRP A 37 -12.69 4.12 17.06
N LEU A 38 -12.69 4.92 16.00
CA LEU A 38 -11.51 5.68 15.56
C LEU A 38 -11.05 6.70 16.61
N LYS A 39 -11.99 7.41 17.24
CA LYS A 39 -11.67 8.35 18.33
C LYS A 39 -11.05 7.60 19.51
N VAL A 40 -11.65 6.48 19.92
CA VAL A 40 -11.13 5.66 21.03
C VAL A 40 -9.74 5.10 20.70
N ASP A 41 -9.50 4.64 19.47
CA ASP A 41 -8.19 4.15 19.03
C ASP A 41 -7.11 5.23 19.17
N ALA A 42 -7.36 6.41 18.60
CA ALA A 42 -6.43 7.54 18.62
C ALA A 42 -6.12 8.08 20.03
N GLU A 43 -7.07 7.95 20.96
CA GLU A 43 -6.90 8.35 22.36
C GLU A 43 -6.17 7.29 23.19
N SER A 44 -6.44 6.00 22.94
CA SER A 44 -6.06 4.92 23.85
C SER A 44 -4.78 4.21 23.46
N TRP A 45 -4.46 4.15 22.17
CA TRP A 45 -3.46 3.22 21.64
C TRP A 45 -2.33 3.95 20.91
N HIS A 46 -1.15 3.35 20.96
CA HIS A 46 -0.01 3.76 20.15
C HIS A 46 -0.17 3.24 18.72
N VAL A 47 0.51 3.85 17.74
CA VAL A 47 0.58 3.33 16.36
C VAL A 47 1.36 2.03 16.22
N TYR A 48 2.00 1.57 17.30
CA TYR A 48 2.64 0.28 17.39
C TYR A 48 1.90 -0.55 18.43
N PHE A 49 1.69 -1.84 18.18
CA PHE A 49 1.05 -2.73 19.17
C PHE A 49 2.05 -3.31 20.17
N ASP A 50 3.35 -3.18 19.93
CA ASP A 50 4.41 -3.63 20.85
C ASP A 50 5.66 -2.73 20.81
N ASP A 51 6.67 -3.08 21.61
CA ASP A 51 7.95 -2.37 21.70
C ASP A 51 8.95 -2.76 20.60
N ARG A 52 8.61 -3.74 19.74
CA ARG A 52 9.41 -4.11 18.56
C ARG A 52 9.09 -3.20 17.36
N GLY A 53 8.05 -2.38 17.48
CA GLY A 53 7.61 -1.45 16.44
C GLY A 53 6.62 -2.07 15.45
N PHE A 54 5.99 -3.21 15.78
CA PHE A 54 4.96 -3.75 14.90
C PHE A 54 3.69 -2.91 14.92
N HIS A 55 3.07 -2.75 13.75
CA HIS A 55 2.07 -1.72 13.49
C HIS A 55 0.68 -2.04 14.04
N ASN A 56 0.06 -1.08 14.71
CA ASN A 56 -1.36 -1.14 15.07
C ASN A 56 -2.22 -1.06 13.80
N HIS A 57 -2.94 -2.14 13.48
CA HIS A 57 -3.83 -2.22 12.32
C HIS A 57 -5.31 -2.01 12.65
N LEU A 58 -5.65 -1.64 13.89
CA LEU A 58 -7.04 -1.52 14.35
C LEU A 58 -7.84 -0.58 13.45
N ALA A 59 -7.41 0.68 13.30
CA ALA A 59 -8.06 1.62 12.38
C ALA A 59 -8.13 1.05 10.96
N HIS A 60 -7.09 0.34 10.51
CA HIS A 60 -7.05 -0.20 9.17
C HIS A 60 -8.14 -1.27 8.93
N HIS A 61 -8.38 -2.13 9.92
CA HIS A 61 -9.46 -3.11 9.90
C HIS A 61 -10.82 -2.37 9.83
N LEU A 62 -11.05 -1.41 10.72
CA LEU A 62 -12.34 -0.72 10.80
C LEU A 62 -12.69 0.01 9.50
N TYR A 63 -11.73 0.70 8.89
CA TYR A 63 -11.93 1.34 7.58
C TYR A 63 -12.19 0.34 6.47
N ALA A 64 -11.46 -0.78 6.43
CA ALA A 64 -11.67 -1.81 5.42
C ALA A 64 -13.06 -2.46 5.56
N ALA A 65 -13.46 -2.81 6.78
CA ALA A 65 -14.79 -3.35 7.07
C ALA A 65 -15.90 -2.36 6.68
N TYR A 66 -15.79 -1.09 7.06
CA TYR A 66 -16.74 -0.05 6.68
C TYR A 66 -16.83 0.12 5.15
N GLY A 67 -15.67 0.18 4.46
CA GLY A 67 -15.61 0.30 3.01
C GLY A 67 -16.17 -0.92 2.25
N LEU A 68 -16.24 -2.07 2.90
CA LEU A 68 -16.90 -3.30 2.41
C LEU A 68 -18.39 -3.39 2.80
N GLY A 69 -18.95 -2.36 3.45
CA GLY A 69 -20.36 -2.32 3.82
C GLY A 69 -20.69 -3.07 5.11
N ALA A 70 -19.73 -3.22 6.03
CA ALA A 70 -19.96 -3.86 7.32
C ALA A 70 -21.05 -3.16 8.16
N SER A 71 -21.85 -3.99 8.85
CA SER A 71 -22.82 -3.50 9.83
C SER A 71 -22.14 -2.96 11.10
N PRO A 72 -22.83 -2.15 11.92
CA PRO A 72 -22.28 -1.64 13.18
C PRO A 72 -21.76 -2.76 14.11
N SER A 73 -22.42 -3.92 14.14
CA SER A 73 -21.96 -5.03 14.98
C SER A 73 -20.61 -5.58 14.53
N VAL A 74 -20.39 -5.74 13.23
CA VAL A 74 -19.12 -6.23 12.69
C VAL A 74 -17.99 -5.24 12.99
N ILE A 75 -18.23 -3.94 12.82
CA ILE A 75 -17.24 -2.89 13.12
C ILE A 75 -16.86 -2.90 14.61
N ARG A 76 -17.85 -3.00 15.50
CA ARG A 76 -17.62 -3.11 16.94
C ARG A 76 -16.85 -4.36 17.32
N ASP A 77 -17.22 -5.51 16.77
CA ASP A 77 -16.60 -6.79 17.10
C ASP A 77 -15.14 -6.82 16.58
N ALA A 78 -14.87 -6.22 15.42
CA ALA A 78 -13.52 -6.00 14.90
C ALA A 78 -12.68 -5.12 15.85
N TYR A 79 -13.23 -4.01 16.37
CA TYR A 79 -12.54 -3.20 17.38
C TYR A 79 -12.20 -4.03 18.62
N GLN A 80 -13.18 -4.75 19.17
CA GLN A 80 -13.00 -5.57 20.38
C GLN A 80 -11.97 -6.67 20.18
N LEU A 81 -11.87 -7.24 18.99
CA LEU A 81 -10.85 -8.22 18.65
C LEU A 81 -9.46 -7.58 18.62
N GLN A 82 -9.30 -6.52 17.83
CA GLN A 82 -8.01 -5.89 17.55
C GLN A 82 -7.43 -5.15 18.77
N ALA A 83 -8.28 -4.56 19.62
CA ALA A 83 -7.86 -3.84 20.81
C ALA A 83 -7.13 -4.70 21.88
N LYS A 84 -7.25 -6.04 21.82
CA LYS A 84 -6.70 -6.96 22.83
C LYS A 84 -5.18 -6.98 22.88
N THR A 85 -4.52 -6.65 21.78
CA THR A 85 -3.06 -6.76 21.62
C THR A 85 -2.37 -5.40 21.55
N GLN A 86 -3.12 -4.30 21.66
CA GLN A 86 -2.58 -2.95 21.43
C GLN A 86 -1.75 -2.43 22.61
N ARG A 87 -0.68 -1.73 22.28
CA ARG A 87 0.14 -0.96 23.24
C ARG A 87 -0.58 0.33 23.56
N LYS A 88 -0.68 0.66 24.84
CA LYS A 88 -1.29 1.91 25.29
C LYS A 88 -0.49 3.11 24.80
N ALA A 89 -1.20 4.16 24.40
CA ALA A 89 -0.60 5.47 24.22
C ALA A 89 0.00 5.97 25.54
N PHE A 90 1.08 6.73 25.45
CA PHE A 90 1.75 7.35 26.60
C PHE A 90 2.14 8.78 26.27
N ALA A 91 2.40 9.58 27.31
CA ALA A 91 2.74 10.98 27.14
C ALA A 91 4.11 11.14 26.46
N SER A 92 4.20 12.12 25.57
CA SER A 92 5.47 12.51 24.96
C SER A 92 6.40 13.12 26.02
N PRO A 93 7.72 12.88 25.95
CA PRO A 93 8.69 13.54 26.84
C PRO A 93 8.65 15.07 26.76
N VAL A 94 8.33 15.62 25.58
CA VAL A 94 8.19 17.07 25.34
C VAL A 94 7.04 17.34 24.37
N ASP A 95 6.49 18.55 24.43
CA ASP A 95 5.53 19.02 23.44
C ASP A 95 6.22 19.29 22.10
N ILE A 96 5.62 18.82 21.02
CA ILE A 96 6.08 19.11 19.66
C ILE A 96 5.37 20.36 19.13
N THR A 97 6.15 21.23 18.51
CA THR A 97 5.77 22.55 18.02
C THR A 97 6.42 22.81 16.66
N GLU A 98 6.00 23.89 15.99
CA GLU A 98 6.62 24.34 14.73
C GLU A 98 8.15 24.55 14.87
N ALA A 99 8.62 24.96 16.06
CA ALA A 99 10.03 25.26 16.29
C ALA A 99 10.91 24.02 16.42
N ASN A 100 10.37 22.91 16.96
CA ASN A 100 11.17 21.73 17.34
C ASN A 100 10.74 20.41 16.66
N TRP A 101 9.76 20.42 15.75
CA TRP A 101 9.25 19.18 15.14
C TRP A 101 10.31 18.34 14.39
N LYS A 102 11.44 18.94 14.02
CA LYS A 102 12.54 18.23 13.32
C LYS A 102 13.53 17.55 14.27
N GLU A 103 13.44 17.80 15.58
CA GLU A 103 14.47 17.40 16.55
C GLU A 103 14.36 15.94 17.00
N HIS A 104 13.15 15.37 17.01
CA HIS A 104 12.86 14.05 17.57
C HIS A 104 12.39 13.02 16.53
N LEU A 105 12.74 13.25 15.25
CA LEU A 105 12.34 12.37 14.16
C LEU A 105 12.99 11.00 14.28
N GLY A 106 12.21 9.93 14.13
CA GLY A 106 12.67 8.55 14.27
C GLY A 106 12.59 7.97 15.69
N ASP A 107 12.07 8.72 16.67
CA ASP A 107 11.91 8.25 18.06
C ASP A 107 10.43 8.08 18.40
N ASP A 108 10.00 6.83 18.60
CA ASP A 108 8.60 6.46 18.86
C ASP A 108 8.06 7.07 20.17
N LYS A 109 8.93 7.42 21.11
CA LYS A 109 8.52 8.04 22.39
C LYS A 109 7.81 9.37 22.20
N TYR A 110 8.05 10.04 21.08
CA TYR A 110 7.48 11.36 20.78
C TYR A 110 6.21 11.28 19.94
N TYR A 111 5.70 10.07 19.63
CA TYR A 111 4.52 9.89 18.78
C TYR A 111 3.32 10.72 19.24
N LYS A 112 2.97 10.66 20.53
CA LYS A 112 1.83 11.42 21.07
C LYS A 112 2.02 12.92 20.92
N GLY A 113 3.24 13.42 21.07
CA GLY A 113 3.57 14.83 20.88
C GLY A 113 3.40 15.24 19.42
N TYR A 114 3.90 14.42 18.49
CA TYR A 114 3.68 14.62 17.06
C TYR A 114 2.20 14.55 16.68
N LEU A 115 1.42 13.64 17.26
CA LEU A 115 -0.01 13.52 17.01
C LEU A 115 -0.76 14.80 17.39
N GLU A 116 -0.55 15.34 18.60
CA GLU A 116 -1.17 16.58 19.04
C GLU A 116 -0.76 17.78 18.17
N PHE A 117 0.52 17.85 17.80
CA PHE A 117 1.01 18.85 16.85
C PHE A 117 0.28 18.76 15.51
N PHE A 118 0.18 17.55 14.95
CA PHE A 118 -0.45 17.35 13.65
C PHE A 118 -1.97 17.52 13.68
N TYR A 119 -2.66 17.32 14.82
CA TYR A 119 -4.05 17.73 14.98
C TYR A 119 -4.21 19.24 14.78
N GLY A 120 -3.35 20.06 15.38
CA GLY A 120 -3.34 21.51 15.15
C GLY A 120 -3.04 21.87 13.69
N VAL A 121 -2.11 21.15 13.06
CA VAL A 121 -1.76 21.33 11.65
C VAL A 121 -2.94 21.03 10.72
N VAL A 122 -3.58 19.86 10.82
CA VAL A 122 -4.67 19.50 9.91
C VAL A 122 -5.92 20.35 10.16
N ALA A 123 -6.15 20.79 11.39
CA ALA A 123 -7.24 21.72 11.71
C ALA A 123 -7.03 23.11 11.09
N SER A 124 -5.77 23.56 10.97
CA SER A 124 -5.44 24.89 10.44
C SER A 124 -5.22 24.92 8.92
N LEU A 125 -4.51 23.93 8.36
CA LEU A 125 -4.12 23.88 6.95
C LEU A 125 -5.02 22.96 6.11
N GLY A 126 -5.87 22.16 6.74
CA GLY A 126 -6.57 21.05 6.10
C GLY A 126 -5.62 19.92 5.69
N ILE A 127 -6.21 18.83 5.16
CA ILE A 127 -5.47 17.63 4.74
C ILE A 127 -4.42 17.96 3.66
N SER A 128 -4.81 18.69 2.61
CA SER A 128 -3.91 19.04 1.50
C SER A 128 -2.74 19.90 1.94
N GLY A 129 -3.01 20.98 2.70
CA GLY A 129 -1.95 21.87 3.18
C GLY A 129 -0.99 21.17 4.15
N ALA A 130 -1.50 20.27 4.99
CA ALA A 130 -0.67 19.46 5.89
C ALA A 130 0.28 18.52 5.12
N LEU A 131 -0.23 17.79 4.13
CA LEU A 131 0.59 16.90 3.30
C LEU A 131 1.66 17.68 2.52
N GLU A 132 1.27 18.77 1.85
CA GLU A 132 2.23 19.58 1.09
C GLU A 132 3.33 20.15 1.97
N LYS A 133 2.97 20.70 3.13
CA LYS A 133 3.94 21.32 4.04
C LYS A 133 4.87 20.29 4.68
N TYR A 134 4.35 19.20 5.22
CA TYR A 134 5.12 18.31 6.10
C TYR A 134 5.60 17.01 5.46
N ILE A 135 5.15 16.67 4.24
CA ILE A 135 5.66 15.51 3.49
C ILE A 135 6.49 15.96 2.29
N PHE A 136 5.98 16.91 1.49
CA PHE A 136 6.53 17.17 0.15
C PHE A 136 7.41 18.42 0.06
N SER A 137 7.26 19.37 0.97
CA SER A 137 8.03 20.62 0.91
C SER A 137 9.53 20.39 0.97
N ALA A 138 10.29 21.35 0.42
CA ALA A 138 11.75 21.34 0.51
C ALA A 138 12.21 21.35 1.97
N GLU A 139 11.53 22.09 2.85
CA GLU A 139 11.83 22.13 4.28
C GLU A 139 11.62 20.78 4.98
N ALA A 140 10.60 20.02 4.54
CA ALA A 140 10.30 18.70 5.09
C ALA A 140 11.23 17.59 4.59
N ASN A 141 12.10 17.87 3.62
CA ASN A 141 13.00 16.85 3.09
C ASN A 141 14.47 17.25 3.23
N TRP A 142 14.80 18.53 3.04
CA TRP A 142 16.17 19.02 2.95
C TRP A 142 16.54 19.91 4.14
N GLY A 143 17.80 19.83 4.57
CA GLY A 143 18.36 20.72 5.58
C GLY A 143 18.61 22.12 5.03
N THR A 144 18.70 23.11 5.92
CA THR A 144 19.27 24.43 5.59
C THR A 144 20.78 24.27 5.35
N SER A 145 21.31 25.02 4.39
CA SER A 145 22.70 24.92 3.93
C SER A 145 23.70 24.92 5.10
N GLY A 146 24.38 23.79 5.35
CA GLY A 146 25.51 23.73 6.29
C GLY A 146 25.55 22.54 7.28
N GLU A 147 24.44 21.85 7.59
CA GLU A 147 24.44 20.66 8.47
C GLU A 147 23.41 19.58 8.07
N LYS A 148 23.76 18.32 8.37
CA LYS A 148 22.94 17.08 8.44
C LYS A 148 22.11 16.69 7.21
N THR A 149 21.80 15.39 7.12
CA THR A 149 20.67 14.91 6.30
C THR A 149 19.40 15.62 6.80
N GLY A 150 18.60 16.21 5.89
CA GLY A 150 17.35 16.90 6.25
C GLY A 150 16.30 15.97 6.89
N PRO A 151 15.07 16.44 7.16
CA PRO A 151 14.06 15.62 7.83
C PRO A 151 13.66 14.34 7.06
N GLN A 152 13.78 14.35 5.72
CA GLN A 152 13.46 13.22 4.83
C GLN A 152 12.03 12.68 4.99
N MET A 153 11.03 13.55 5.16
CA MET A 153 9.67 13.12 5.50
C MET A 153 9.01 12.24 4.44
N LEU A 154 9.27 12.44 3.14
CA LEU A 154 8.75 11.52 2.12
C LEU A 154 9.35 10.11 2.24
N SER A 155 10.64 10.00 2.57
CA SER A 155 11.28 8.71 2.83
C SER A 155 10.65 8.01 4.02
N ARG A 156 10.37 8.75 5.10
CA ARG A 156 9.70 8.21 6.27
C ARG A 156 8.25 7.83 5.96
N PHE A 157 7.58 8.56 5.07
CA PHE A 157 6.20 8.31 4.68
C PHE A 157 6.03 6.95 3.98
N VAL A 158 7.04 6.53 3.21
CA VAL A 158 7.09 5.23 2.53
C VAL A 158 7.85 4.14 3.30
N SER A 159 8.26 4.41 4.53
CA SER A 159 8.96 3.42 5.39
C SER A 159 7.98 2.50 6.12
N GLY A 160 8.50 1.55 6.92
CA GLY A 160 7.67 0.70 7.80
C GLY A 160 6.61 -0.08 7.01
N LEU A 161 7.00 -0.74 5.93
CA LEU A 161 6.09 -1.42 5.00
C LEU A 161 4.89 -0.53 4.57
N LEU A 162 5.17 0.75 4.34
CA LEU A 162 4.24 1.78 3.84
C LEU A 162 3.13 2.19 4.84
N HIS A 163 3.23 1.84 6.13
CA HIS A 163 2.15 2.08 7.10
C HIS A 163 1.79 3.55 7.35
N PRO A 164 2.75 4.50 7.41
CA PRO A 164 2.41 5.91 7.52
C PRO A 164 1.57 6.39 6.32
N LEU A 165 1.94 5.96 5.10
CA LEU A 165 1.19 6.23 3.86
C LEU A 165 -0.18 5.56 3.86
N ILE A 166 -0.29 4.30 4.27
CA ILE A 166 -1.56 3.58 4.38
C ILE A 166 -2.51 4.35 5.31
N HIS A 167 -2.03 4.73 6.49
CA HIS A 167 -2.85 5.38 7.51
C HIS A 167 -3.30 6.78 7.06
N ALA A 168 -2.38 7.62 6.55
CA ALA A 168 -2.76 8.91 5.98
C ALA A 168 -3.69 8.77 4.76
N GLY A 169 -3.46 7.75 3.94
CA GLY A 169 -4.28 7.40 2.79
C GLY A 169 -5.73 7.09 3.15
N GLN A 170 -5.98 6.37 4.24
CA GLN A 170 -7.34 6.14 4.77
C GLN A 170 -8.01 7.44 5.20
N GLY A 171 -7.27 8.33 5.85
CA GLY A 171 -7.75 9.66 6.20
C GLY A 171 -8.10 10.50 4.96
N CYS A 172 -7.30 10.42 3.90
CA CYS A 172 -7.59 11.07 2.62
C CYS A 172 -8.81 10.48 1.92
N GLU A 173 -8.98 9.16 1.97
CA GLU A 173 -10.09 8.45 1.34
C GLU A 173 -11.43 8.82 1.96
N PHE A 174 -11.53 8.71 3.29
CA PHE A 174 -12.76 8.93 4.04
C PHE A 174 -12.92 10.36 4.57
N SER A 175 -12.02 11.27 4.20
CA SER A 175 -12.00 12.66 4.66
C SER A 175 -12.00 12.81 6.18
N ILE A 176 -11.10 12.09 6.86
CA ILE A 176 -10.94 12.13 8.30
C ILE A 176 -9.59 12.80 8.66
N PRO A 177 -9.58 14.11 9.00
CA PRO A 177 -8.35 14.84 9.31
C PRO A 177 -7.53 14.23 10.45
N GLY A 178 -8.19 13.72 11.50
CA GLY A 178 -7.52 13.10 12.64
C GLY A 178 -6.70 11.87 12.24
N THR A 179 -7.18 11.08 11.29
CA THR A 179 -6.45 9.93 10.73
C THR A 179 -5.26 10.40 9.87
N VAL A 180 -5.39 11.49 9.12
CA VAL A 180 -4.24 12.08 8.41
C VAL A 180 -3.17 12.55 9.40
N ALA A 181 -3.57 13.20 10.51
CA ALA A 181 -2.65 13.62 11.56
C ALA A 181 -1.93 12.43 12.22
N GLN A 182 -2.63 11.32 12.48
CA GLN A 182 -2.02 10.08 12.95
C GLN A 182 -0.97 9.55 11.96
N GLY A 183 -1.27 9.55 10.66
CA GLY A 183 -0.31 9.14 9.62
C GLY A 183 0.92 10.06 9.53
N LEU A 184 0.74 11.37 9.70
CA LEU A 184 1.85 12.34 9.76
C LEU A 184 2.70 12.14 11.03
N GLY A 185 2.07 11.92 12.19
CA GLY A 185 2.80 11.61 13.42
C GLY A 185 3.57 10.29 13.32
N TRP A 186 2.97 9.29 12.67
CA TRP A 186 3.64 8.02 12.38
C TRP A 186 4.83 8.23 11.45
N THR A 187 4.67 9.08 10.44
CA THR A 187 5.77 9.46 9.54
C THR A 187 6.95 10.07 10.31
N ALA A 188 6.67 10.95 11.26
CA ALA A 188 7.73 11.62 12.02
C ALA A 188 8.58 10.65 12.84
N ILE A 189 7.98 9.60 13.40
CA ILE A 189 8.69 8.59 14.22
C ILE A 189 9.31 7.45 13.41
N SER A 190 8.97 7.31 12.12
CA SER A 190 9.45 6.18 11.31
C SER A 190 10.87 6.38 10.77
N SER A 191 11.55 5.28 10.43
CA SER A 191 12.90 5.26 9.84
C SER A 191 13.00 6.05 8.53
N ASN A 192 14.15 6.69 8.29
CA ASN A 192 14.49 7.35 7.03
C ASN A 192 15.40 6.50 6.12
N SER A 193 15.58 5.20 6.41
CA SER A 193 16.37 4.30 5.58
C SER A 193 16.01 4.30 4.08
N PRO A 194 14.75 4.53 3.65
CA PRO A 194 14.42 4.66 2.23
C PRO A 194 15.07 5.85 1.51
N ALA A 195 15.69 6.81 2.21
CA ALA A 195 16.24 8.02 1.60
C ALA A 195 17.25 7.74 0.48
N VAL A 196 17.95 6.60 0.53
CA VAL A 196 18.86 6.12 -0.54
C VAL A 196 18.15 5.92 -1.89
N LEU A 197 16.83 5.69 -1.88
CA LEU A 197 16.00 5.50 -3.07
C LEU A 197 15.28 6.79 -3.52
N LEU A 198 15.45 7.89 -2.80
CA LEU A 198 14.70 9.14 -3.02
C LEU A 198 15.67 10.29 -3.27
N PRO A 199 16.30 10.34 -4.46
CA PRO A 199 17.21 11.41 -4.81
C PRO A 199 16.43 12.74 -4.97
N LYS A 200 17.11 13.87 -4.80
CA LYS A 200 16.48 15.21 -4.78
C LYS A 200 15.71 15.52 -6.06
N GLU A 201 16.14 14.93 -7.16
CA GLU A 201 15.57 15.06 -8.50
C GLU A 201 14.13 14.58 -8.56
N PHE A 202 13.70 13.67 -7.67
CA PHE A 202 12.30 13.23 -7.62
C PHE A 202 11.34 14.35 -7.17
N PHE A 203 11.87 15.38 -6.51
CA PHE A 203 11.13 16.57 -6.05
C PHE A 203 11.30 17.77 -6.99
N ALA A 204 12.21 17.67 -7.97
CA ALA A 204 12.38 18.72 -8.95
C ALA A 204 11.07 18.87 -9.72
N HIS A 205 10.59 20.12 -9.81
CA HIS A 205 9.49 20.42 -10.72
C HIS A 205 9.97 20.02 -12.12
N ALA A 206 9.11 19.38 -12.91
CA ALA A 206 9.31 19.24 -14.35
C ALA A 206 9.26 20.65 -15.00
N ALA A 207 10.19 21.52 -14.62
CA ALA A 207 10.37 22.84 -15.18
C ALA A 207 11.09 22.65 -16.52
N SER A 208 10.30 22.68 -17.59
CA SER A 208 10.68 23.03 -18.96
C SER A 208 12.10 22.62 -19.38
N GLY A 209 12.25 21.41 -19.91
CA GLY A 209 12.99 21.09 -21.14
C GLY A 209 14.46 21.55 -21.35
N THR A 210 15.12 22.23 -20.42
CA THR A 210 16.44 22.85 -20.66
C THR A 210 17.50 22.43 -19.65
N LEU A 211 17.16 22.18 -18.39
CA LEU A 211 18.16 21.76 -17.39
C LEU A 211 18.44 20.25 -17.41
N SER A 212 17.48 19.40 -17.78
CA SER A 212 17.71 17.96 -17.99
C SER A 212 18.71 17.68 -19.12
N SER A 213 18.76 18.56 -20.13
CA SER A 213 19.68 18.49 -21.27
C SER A 213 21.15 18.75 -20.87
N LEU A 214 21.40 19.66 -19.91
CA LEU A 214 22.75 20.06 -19.51
C LEU A 214 23.43 19.08 -18.55
N PHE A 215 22.67 18.28 -17.80
CA PHE A 215 23.24 17.22 -16.96
C PHE A 215 23.41 15.91 -17.72
N SER A 216 22.57 15.66 -18.73
CA SER A 216 22.76 14.56 -19.68
C SER A 216 24.07 14.67 -20.47
N THR A 217 24.74 15.83 -20.52
CA THR A 217 26.05 16.01 -21.17
C THR A 217 27.24 15.89 -20.21
N LEU A 218 27.05 16.08 -18.89
CA LEU A 218 28.14 16.02 -17.90
C LEU A 218 28.40 14.62 -17.35
N THR A 219 27.41 13.71 -17.39
CA THR A 219 27.59 12.29 -17.05
C THR A 219 27.91 11.40 -18.26
N LEU A 220 27.95 11.95 -19.48
CA LEU A 220 28.06 11.19 -20.74
C LEU A 220 29.47 11.14 -21.35
N GLN A 221 30.54 11.32 -20.58
CA GLN A 221 31.89 11.07 -21.10
C GLN A 221 32.33 9.60 -21.04
N SER A 222 31.46 8.68 -20.62
CA SER A 222 31.77 7.25 -20.61
C SER A 222 30.52 6.35 -20.65
N ALA A 223 29.64 6.51 -21.65
CA ALA A 223 28.78 5.43 -22.13
C ALA A 223 27.98 5.91 -23.35
N THR A 224 28.13 5.20 -24.46
CA THR A 224 27.17 5.20 -25.56
C THR A 224 25.83 4.65 -25.05
N SER A 225 24.91 5.51 -24.59
CA SER A 225 23.52 5.11 -24.33
C SER A 225 22.57 5.96 -25.17
N THR A 226 21.91 5.29 -26.12
CA THR A 226 20.64 5.71 -26.70
C THR A 226 19.72 6.29 -25.62
N LYS A 227 19.00 7.38 -25.94
CA LYS A 227 17.85 7.89 -25.19
C LYS A 227 16.92 6.72 -24.81
N GLU A 228 17.08 6.12 -23.64
CA GLU A 228 16.14 5.11 -23.18
C GLU A 228 14.86 5.85 -22.77
N SER A 229 13.82 5.63 -23.56
CA SER A 229 12.45 6.13 -23.36
C SER A 229 11.89 5.68 -22.01
N ASN A 230 11.00 6.48 -21.40
CA ASN A 230 10.16 6.11 -20.25
C ASN A 230 9.70 4.64 -20.35
N LEU A 231 10.26 3.75 -19.53
CA LEU A 231 9.96 2.32 -19.59
C LEU A 231 8.69 2.00 -18.81
N HIS A 232 7.97 0.99 -19.29
CA HIS A 232 6.89 0.39 -18.54
C HIS A 232 7.45 -0.39 -17.35
N SER A 233 6.74 -0.37 -16.23
CA SER A 233 7.13 -1.01 -14.96
C SER A 233 7.39 -2.50 -15.11
N PHE A 234 6.65 -3.18 -15.99
CA PHE A 234 6.85 -4.59 -16.34
C PHE A 234 8.19 -4.85 -17.04
N SER A 235 8.62 -3.91 -17.90
CA SER A 235 9.93 -4.03 -18.54
C SER A 235 11.05 -3.82 -17.53
N ILE A 236 10.89 -2.86 -16.62
CA ILE A 236 11.83 -2.64 -15.51
C ILE A 236 11.92 -3.89 -14.64
N LEU A 237 10.78 -4.47 -14.26
CA LEU A 237 10.71 -5.72 -13.50
C LEU A 237 11.46 -6.86 -14.20
N THR A 238 11.29 -7.00 -15.51
CA THR A 238 11.97 -8.02 -16.32
C THR A 238 13.48 -7.82 -16.36
N ARG A 239 13.93 -6.58 -16.57
CA ARG A 239 15.37 -6.27 -16.54
C ARG A 239 15.96 -6.54 -15.16
N MET A 240 15.22 -6.18 -14.10
CA MET A 240 15.62 -6.50 -12.73
C MET A 240 15.68 -8.00 -12.52
N LEU A 241 14.70 -8.81 -12.96
CA LEU A 241 14.73 -10.28 -12.86
C LEU A 241 15.98 -10.91 -13.49
N ASN A 242 16.51 -10.29 -14.54
CA ASN A 242 17.69 -10.76 -15.27
C ASN A 242 19.03 -10.20 -14.75
N ASP A 243 19.02 -9.32 -13.74
CA ASP A 243 20.25 -8.76 -13.16
C ASP A 243 20.76 -9.68 -12.02
N PRO A 244 21.92 -10.36 -12.20
CA PRO A 244 22.49 -11.22 -11.16
C PRO A 244 22.94 -10.44 -9.91
N ALA A 245 23.18 -9.12 -10.00
CA ALA A 245 23.52 -8.32 -8.82
C ALA A 245 22.35 -8.18 -7.83
N LEU A 246 21.13 -8.42 -8.32
CA LEU A 246 19.91 -8.44 -7.52
C LEU A 246 19.48 -9.85 -7.11
N ASP A 247 20.35 -10.85 -7.26
CA ASP A 247 20.03 -12.21 -6.84
C ASP A 247 19.74 -12.31 -5.33
N PRO A 248 18.83 -13.21 -4.93
CA PRO A 248 18.44 -13.43 -3.54
C PRO A 248 19.64 -13.80 -2.65
N THR A 249 19.79 -13.14 -1.50
CA THR A 249 20.86 -13.44 -0.53
C THR A 249 20.31 -13.55 0.89
N PRO A 250 20.71 -14.53 1.71
CA PRO A 250 20.19 -14.72 3.07
C PRO A 250 20.69 -13.68 4.08
N GLU A 251 21.60 -12.80 3.68
CA GLU A 251 22.29 -11.80 4.53
C GLU A 251 21.36 -10.86 5.30
N PHE A 252 20.16 -10.64 4.78
CA PHE A 252 19.17 -9.72 5.37
C PHE A 252 18.03 -10.44 6.09
N ARG A 253 18.15 -11.75 6.32
CA ARG A 253 17.23 -12.52 7.15
C ARG A 253 17.72 -12.55 8.58
N VAL A 254 16.84 -12.21 9.51
CA VAL A 254 17.08 -12.36 10.95
C VAL A 254 16.00 -13.25 11.57
N VAL A 255 16.31 -13.86 12.70
CA VAL A 255 15.34 -14.60 13.51
C VAL A 255 15.03 -13.76 14.75
N MET A 256 13.79 -13.30 14.88
CA MET A 256 13.30 -12.59 16.06
C MET A 256 12.21 -13.44 16.72
N ASP A 257 12.42 -13.84 17.97
CA ASP A 257 11.48 -14.68 18.74
C ASP A 257 11.03 -15.97 18.01
N GLY A 258 11.95 -16.58 17.24
CA GLY A 258 11.66 -17.80 16.46
C GLY A 258 10.98 -17.55 15.11
N ILE A 259 10.71 -16.30 14.75
CA ILE A 259 10.12 -15.91 13.46
C ILE A 259 11.22 -15.36 12.56
N GLN A 260 11.30 -15.87 11.32
CA GLN A 260 12.19 -15.33 10.29
C GLN A 260 11.60 -14.04 9.71
N ILE A 261 12.41 -12.98 9.67
CA ILE A 261 12.01 -11.66 9.19
C ILE A 261 13.10 -11.15 8.24
N ASP A 262 12.70 -10.62 7.09
CA ASP A 262 13.59 -9.92 6.17
C ASP A 262 13.71 -8.45 6.61
N THR A 263 14.93 -8.02 6.94
CA THR A 263 15.21 -6.65 7.42
C THR A 263 15.52 -5.73 6.25
N ILE A 264 14.63 -4.78 5.99
CA ILE A 264 14.73 -3.89 4.83
C ILE A 264 15.78 -2.78 5.01
N ASP A 265 15.97 -2.26 6.23
CA ASP A 265 16.87 -1.14 6.49
C ASP A 265 18.34 -1.43 6.11
N PRO A 266 18.97 -2.53 6.58
CA PRO A 266 20.32 -2.88 6.14
C PRO A 266 20.38 -3.28 4.65
N PHE A 267 19.30 -3.84 4.10
CA PHE A 267 19.22 -4.17 2.67
C PHE A 267 19.31 -2.90 1.81
N LEU A 268 18.60 -1.84 2.18
CA LEU A 268 18.62 -0.56 1.48
C LEU A 268 19.99 0.11 1.51
N GLN A 269 20.74 -0.04 2.60
CA GLN A 269 22.09 0.52 2.74
C GLN A 269 23.17 -0.31 2.04
N SER A 270 22.83 -1.47 1.47
CA SER A 270 23.73 -2.27 0.66
C SER A 270 23.82 -1.74 -0.78
N PRO A 271 24.81 -2.18 -1.59
CA PRO A 271 24.88 -1.83 -3.02
C PRO A 271 23.60 -2.14 -3.81
N LYS A 272 22.75 -3.07 -3.34
CA LYS A 272 21.47 -3.39 -3.98
C LYS A 272 20.52 -2.18 -3.99
N GLY A 273 20.55 -1.30 -2.98
CA GLY A 273 19.74 -0.08 -2.94
C GLY A 273 20.02 0.85 -4.11
N GLU A 274 21.29 1.09 -4.43
CA GLU A 274 21.70 1.94 -5.57
C GLU A 274 21.30 1.31 -6.92
N ILE A 275 21.44 -0.01 -7.04
CA ILE A 275 21.03 -0.75 -8.25
C ILE A 275 19.50 -0.62 -8.44
N ILE A 276 18.72 -0.80 -7.38
CA ILE A 276 17.27 -0.62 -7.41
C ILE A 276 16.91 0.80 -7.82
N LEU A 277 17.57 1.82 -7.25
CA LEU A 277 17.34 3.22 -7.64
C LEU A 277 17.61 3.44 -9.15
N LYS A 278 18.69 2.87 -9.68
CA LYS A 278 19.01 2.96 -11.12
C LYS A 278 17.88 2.40 -11.99
N TYR A 279 17.32 1.25 -11.63
CA TYR A 279 16.18 0.67 -12.33
C TYR A 279 14.90 1.49 -12.15
N ALA A 280 14.59 1.90 -10.91
CA ALA A 280 13.42 2.70 -10.61
C ALA A 280 13.43 4.05 -11.36
N SER A 281 14.62 4.62 -11.60
CA SER A 281 14.79 5.87 -12.36
C SER A 281 14.42 5.76 -13.84
N LEU A 282 14.37 4.54 -14.40
CA LEU A 282 13.87 4.30 -15.77
C LEU A 282 12.36 4.50 -15.87
N TRP A 283 11.65 4.47 -14.73
CA TRP A 283 10.24 4.78 -14.65
C TRP A 283 10.04 6.30 -14.53
N GLN A 284 9.85 6.94 -15.67
CA GLN A 284 9.64 8.39 -15.72
C GLN A 284 8.15 8.72 -15.55
N ILE A 285 7.90 9.74 -14.74
CA ILE A 285 6.58 10.24 -14.39
C ILE A 285 6.63 11.76 -14.49
N ASP A 286 5.71 12.32 -15.26
CA ASP A 286 5.34 13.73 -15.31
C ASP A 286 3.82 13.87 -15.21
N THR A 287 3.30 14.03 -14.00
CA THR A 287 1.85 14.16 -13.78
C THR A 287 1.27 15.51 -14.21
N SER A 288 2.08 16.42 -14.77
CA SER A 288 1.55 17.61 -15.45
C SER A 288 0.95 17.28 -16.82
N ILE A 289 1.32 16.14 -17.40
CA ILE A 289 0.78 15.64 -18.66
C ILE A 289 -0.58 14.98 -18.42
N ALA A 290 -1.60 15.42 -19.15
CA ALA A 290 -2.96 14.91 -19.03
C ALA A 290 -3.03 13.40 -19.27
N GLY A 291 -3.64 12.66 -18.34
CA GLY A 291 -3.80 11.20 -18.41
C GLY A 291 -2.58 10.40 -17.96
N GLU A 292 -1.42 11.03 -17.71
CA GLU A 292 -0.22 10.31 -17.27
C GLU A 292 -0.39 9.73 -15.87
N LEU A 293 -1.00 10.49 -14.95
CA LEU A 293 -1.28 10.03 -13.60
C LEU A 293 -2.14 8.77 -13.61
N GLU A 294 -3.26 8.76 -14.34
CA GLU A 294 -4.17 7.63 -14.43
C GLU A 294 -3.48 6.40 -15.02
N LYS A 295 -2.66 6.59 -16.06
CA LYS A 295 -1.87 5.52 -16.66
C LYS A 295 -0.89 4.92 -15.65
N LYS A 296 -0.18 5.75 -14.89
CA LYS A 296 0.82 5.29 -13.90
C LYS A 296 0.17 4.62 -12.69
N LEU A 297 -1.00 5.07 -12.26
CA LEU A 297 -1.80 4.41 -11.22
C LEU A 297 -2.31 3.04 -11.67
N GLU A 298 -2.80 2.92 -12.91
CA GLU A 298 -3.19 1.64 -13.50
C GLU A 298 -1.99 0.69 -13.55
N GLU A 299 -0.89 1.15 -14.14
CA GLU A 299 0.35 0.41 -14.30
C GLU A 299 0.90 -0.13 -12.95
N LEU A 300 0.87 0.68 -11.89
CA LEU A 300 1.22 0.22 -10.54
C LEU A 300 0.23 -0.82 -10.00
N SER A 301 -1.08 -0.59 -10.15
CA SER A 301 -2.10 -1.49 -9.62
C SER A 301 -1.96 -2.91 -10.18
N TRP A 302 -1.72 -3.02 -11.49
CA TRP A 302 -1.42 -4.31 -12.13
C TRP A 302 -0.12 -4.92 -11.63
N LEU A 303 0.95 -4.13 -11.54
CA LEU A 303 2.24 -4.62 -11.07
C LEU A 303 2.15 -5.18 -9.65
N MET A 304 1.50 -4.47 -8.72
CA MET A 304 1.40 -4.93 -7.32
C MET A 304 0.64 -6.26 -7.23
N VAL A 305 -0.46 -6.40 -7.98
CA VAL A 305 -1.22 -7.65 -8.02
C VAL A 305 -0.44 -8.77 -8.69
N LEU A 306 0.39 -8.50 -9.70
CA LEU A 306 1.26 -9.51 -10.31
C LEU A 306 2.35 -9.98 -9.35
N ILE A 307 3.04 -9.05 -8.68
CA ILE A 307 4.12 -9.38 -7.73
C ILE A 307 3.60 -10.30 -6.62
N TYR A 308 2.45 -9.96 -6.01
CA TYR A 308 1.84 -10.80 -4.97
C TYR A 308 1.18 -12.06 -5.55
N GLY A 309 0.32 -11.89 -6.56
CA GLY A 309 -0.56 -12.92 -7.07
C GLY A 309 0.15 -14.00 -7.87
N VAL A 310 0.90 -13.58 -8.90
CA VAL A 310 1.64 -14.52 -9.76
C VAL A 310 2.96 -14.93 -9.07
N GLY A 311 3.64 -14.00 -8.38
CA GLY A 311 4.87 -14.32 -7.65
C GLY A 311 4.67 -15.31 -6.50
N GLY A 312 3.48 -15.35 -5.89
CA GLY A 312 3.09 -16.33 -4.88
C GLY A 312 2.73 -17.72 -5.44
N TRP A 313 2.63 -17.88 -6.76
CA TRP A 313 2.23 -19.15 -7.39
C TRP A 313 3.42 -19.87 -8.02
N ARG A 314 3.48 -21.19 -7.84
CA ARG A 314 4.45 -22.07 -8.51
C ARG A 314 3.81 -23.42 -8.83
N LYS A 315 4.19 -23.99 -9.97
CA LYS A 315 3.70 -25.31 -10.40
C LYS A 315 4.06 -26.39 -9.36
N GLY A 316 3.03 -27.09 -8.87
CA GLY A 316 3.18 -28.22 -7.95
C GLY A 316 3.51 -27.83 -6.51
N ARG A 317 3.38 -26.56 -6.13
CA ARG A 317 3.47 -26.09 -4.74
C ARG A 317 2.17 -25.41 -4.31
N ASP A 318 1.95 -25.34 -3.00
CA ASP A 318 0.85 -24.57 -2.44
C ASP A 318 1.03 -23.07 -2.74
N TYR A 319 -0.10 -22.36 -2.89
CA TYR A 319 -0.08 -20.93 -3.10
C TYR A 319 0.46 -20.20 -1.87
N LYS A 320 1.46 -19.34 -2.07
CA LYS A 320 2.12 -18.58 -1.02
C LYS A 320 1.55 -17.18 -0.96
N ALA A 321 0.73 -16.91 0.06
CA ALA A 321 0.19 -15.58 0.31
C ALA A 321 1.20 -14.78 1.14
N ASP A 322 2.18 -14.20 0.46
CA ASP A 322 3.31 -13.54 1.09
C ASP A 322 2.91 -12.27 1.86
N PHE A 323 3.30 -12.20 3.13
CA PHE A 323 2.87 -11.15 4.05
C PHE A 323 3.35 -9.75 3.63
N GLN A 324 4.52 -9.61 3.02
CA GLN A 324 5.04 -8.28 2.69
C GLN A 324 4.50 -7.77 1.35
N THR A 325 4.45 -8.62 0.33
CA THR A 325 4.01 -8.22 -1.02
C THR A 325 2.51 -7.95 -1.10
N MET A 326 1.68 -8.58 -0.26
CA MET A 326 0.26 -8.21 -0.20
C MET A 326 0.10 -6.76 0.28
N HIS A 327 1.01 -6.24 1.11
CA HIS A 327 0.95 -4.85 1.54
C HIS A 327 1.01 -3.93 0.33
N PHE A 328 1.76 -4.28 -0.72
CA PHE A 328 1.85 -3.47 -1.92
C PHE A 328 0.49 -3.31 -2.61
N VAL A 329 -0.33 -4.37 -2.61
CA VAL A 329 -1.69 -4.34 -3.16
C VAL A 329 -2.61 -3.53 -2.26
N THR A 330 -2.51 -3.70 -0.94
CA THR A 330 -3.35 -2.97 0.01
C THR A 330 -3.04 -1.47 0.05
N SER A 331 -1.76 -1.09 -0.05
CA SER A 331 -1.33 0.31 0.03
C SER A 331 -1.53 1.05 -1.27
N SER A 332 -1.41 0.39 -2.43
CA SER A 332 -1.64 1.04 -3.72
C SER A 332 -3.07 1.53 -3.87
N LEU A 333 -4.01 0.96 -3.12
CA LEU A 333 -5.41 1.36 -3.09
C LEU A 333 -5.59 2.82 -2.63
N PHE A 334 -4.70 3.32 -1.77
CA PHE A 334 -4.81 4.67 -1.21
C PHE A 334 -4.09 5.74 -2.02
N LEU A 335 -3.22 5.36 -2.96
CA LEU A 335 -2.52 6.32 -3.81
C LEU A 335 -3.51 7.28 -4.49
N PRO A 336 -4.57 6.82 -5.20
CA PRO A 336 -5.51 7.73 -5.86
C PRO A 336 -6.12 8.77 -4.93
N SER A 337 -6.49 8.38 -3.70
CA SER A 337 -7.05 9.29 -2.68
C SER A 337 -6.05 10.34 -2.22
N ILE A 338 -4.76 10.00 -2.12
CA ILE A 338 -3.70 10.96 -1.80
C ILE A 338 -3.44 11.89 -2.99
N MET A 339 -3.42 11.37 -4.22
CA MET A 339 -3.16 12.16 -5.43
C MET A 339 -4.19 13.29 -5.61
N ASP A 340 -5.45 13.07 -5.22
CA ASP A 340 -6.48 14.10 -5.24
C ASP A 340 -6.25 15.25 -4.23
N ARG A 341 -5.29 15.11 -3.30
CA ARG A 341 -4.99 16.08 -2.25
C ARG A 341 -3.71 16.86 -2.47
N VAL A 342 -2.87 16.45 -3.42
CA VAL A 342 -1.52 16.99 -3.60
C VAL A 342 -1.28 17.44 -5.04
N GLN A 343 -0.36 18.38 -5.22
CA GLN A 343 0.01 18.99 -6.49
C GLN A 343 0.77 18.00 -7.39
N PRO A 344 0.78 18.21 -8.71
CA PRO A 344 1.45 17.30 -9.65
C PRO A 344 2.90 16.93 -9.28
N SER A 345 3.74 17.90 -8.89
CA SER A 345 5.11 17.60 -8.46
C SER A 345 5.16 16.62 -7.28
N SER A 346 4.33 16.83 -6.26
CA SER A 346 4.17 15.96 -5.10
C SER A 346 3.62 14.57 -5.48
N GLN A 347 2.68 14.50 -6.43
CA GLN A 347 2.19 13.23 -6.98
C GLN A 347 3.32 12.43 -7.64
N SER A 348 4.13 13.09 -8.47
CA SER A 348 5.26 12.47 -9.16
C SER A 348 6.32 11.98 -8.17
N ALA A 349 6.65 12.78 -7.16
CA ALA A 349 7.60 12.39 -6.10
C ALA A 349 7.09 11.17 -5.33
N LEU A 350 5.81 11.16 -4.93
CA LEU A 350 5.20 10.06 -4.19
C LEU A 350 5.19 8.76 -4.99
N LEU A 351 4.78 8.81 -6.27
CA LEU A 351 4.75 7.62 -7.12
C LEU A 351 6.15 7.03 -7.29
N ARG A 352 7.17 7.86 -7.55
CA ARG A 352 8.56 7.40 -7.68
C ARG A 352 9.09 6.79 -6.39
N ALA A 353 8.81 7.41 -5.24
CA ALA A 353 9.17 6.88 -3.93
C ALA A 353 8.50 5.52 -3.65
N TYR A 354 7.19 5.44 -3.90
CA TYR A 354 6.39 4.22 -3.73
C TYR A 354 6.90 3.07 -4.62
N PHE A 355 7.12 3.36 -5.90
CA PHE A 355 7.62 2.36 -6.86
C PHE A 355 9.01 1.86 -6.48
N SER A 356 9.93 2.76 -6.12
CA SER A 356 11.28 2.38 -5.70
C SER A 356 11.24 1.50 -4.45
N MET A 357 10.40 1.87 -3.47
CA MET A 357 10.29 1.12 -2.21
C MET A 357 9.68 -0.28 -2.41
N THR A 358 8.64 -0.40 -3.25
CA THR A 358 8.01 -1.69 -3.55
C THR A 358 8.94 -2.62 -4.34
N LEU A 359 9.74 -2.08 -5.26
CA LEU A 359 10.82 -2.84 -5.90
C LEU A 359 11.87 -3.33 -4.88
N ALA A 360 12.25 -2.48 -3.92
CA ALA A 360 13.22 -2.85 -2.90
C ALA A 360 12.71 -4.00 -2.01
N TYR A 361 11.48 -3.92 -1.51
CA TYR A 361 10.89 -5.04 -0.77
C TYR A 361 10.77 -6.29 -1.64
N TRP A 362 10.32 -6.19 -2.89
CA TRP A 362 10.22 -7.35 -3.77
C TRP A 362 11.58 -8.06 -3.97
N VAL A 363 12.67 -7.30 -4.17
CA VAL A 363 14.01 -7.88 -4.26
C VAL A 363 14.46 -8.47 -2.92
N ASN A 364 14.23 -7.76 -1.81
CA ASN A 364 14.56 -8.23 -0.46
C ASN A 364 13.82 -9.54 -0.12
N ARG A 365 12.60 -9.74 -0.65
CA ARG A 365 11.82 -10.97 -0.52
C ARG A 365 12.25 -12.09 -1.48
N GLY A 366 13.28 -11.90 -2.29
CA GLY A 366 13.80 -12.92 -3.18
C GLY A 366 13.31 -12.85 -4.62
N ARG A 367 12.62 -11.76 -5.00
CA ARG A 367 12.33 -11.42 -6.39
C ARG A 367 11.73 -12.62 -7.18
N PRO A 368 10.62 -13.24 -6.70
CA PRO A 368 10.09 -14.44 -7.34
C PRO A 368 9.78 -14.20 -8.82
N ALA A 369 10.14 -15.16 -9.66
CA ALA A 369 9.85 -15.13 -11.09
C ALA A 369 8.34 -15.21 -11.35
N LEU A 370 7.88 -14.56 -12.41
CA LEU A 370 6.46 -14.48 -12.76
C LEU A 370 6.14 -15.43 -13.93
N ASP A 371 5.78 -16.69 -13.63
CA ASP A 371 5.27 -17.63 -14.64
C ASP A 371 3.78 -17.35 -14.94
N ILE A 372 3.53 -16.26 -15.69
CA ILE A 372 2.17 -15.82 -16.04
C ILE A 372 1.42 -16.93 -16.80
N LYS A 373 2.09 -17.60 -17.75
CA LYS A 373 1.48 -18.65 -18.54
C LYS A 373 1.05 -19.83 -17.66
N GLY A 374 1.95 -20.33 -16.82
CA GLY A 374 1.64 -21.42 -15.89
C GLY A 374 0.52 -21.03 -14.92
N PHE A 375 0.56 -19.81 -14.40
CA PHE A 375 -0.50 -19.28 -13.52
C PHE A 375 -1.85 -19.26 -14.24
N TRP A 376 -1.91 -18.79 -15.48
CA TRP A 376 -3.16 -18.74 -16.27
C TRP A 376 -3.72 -20.14 -16.50
N GLU A 377 -2.87 -21.09 -16.91
CA GLU A 377 -3.25 -22.49 -17.15
C GLU A 377 -3.79 -23.14 -15.87
N ALA A 378 -3.15 -22.91 -14.72
CA ALA A 378 -3.53 -23.51 -13.45
C ALA A 378 -4.78 -22.89 -12.81
N THR A 379 -5.03 -21.60 -13.07
CA THR A 379 -6.13 -20.85 -12.44
C THR A 379 -7.33 -20.68 -13.37
N ASN A 380 -7.37 -21.34 -14.53
CA ASN A 380 -8.42 -21.20 -15.54
C ASN A 380 -9.78 -21.81 -15.15
N SER A 381 -10.06 -21.95 -13.85
CA SER A 381 -11.33 -22.48 -13.37
C SER A 381 -12.47 -21.53 -13.72
N THR A 382 -13.50 -22.07 -14.35
CA THR A 382 -14.80 -21.41 -14.53
C THR A 382 -15.74 -21.66 -13.35
N SER A 383 -15.36 -22.53 -12.42
CA SER A 383 -16.17 -22.90 -11.26
C SER A 383 -15.62 -22.24 -10.00
N TYR A 384 -16.37 -21.25 -9.51
CA TYR A 384 -16.09 -20.49 -8.30
C TYR A 384 -17.15 -20.83 -7.26
N ASN A 385 -16.97 -21.96 -6.57
CA ASN A 385 -17.89 -22.38 -5.51
C ASN A 385 -17.24 -22.16 -4.15
N THR A 386 -17.99 -21.58 -3.22
CA THR A 386 -17.53 -21.53 -1.83
C THR A 386 -17.56 -22.93 -1.20
N PRO A 387 -16.74 -23.20 -0.18
CA PRO A 387 -16.82 -24.45 0.56
C PRO A 387 -18.20 -24.65 1.21
N GLY A 388 -18.59 -25.90 1.40
CA GLY A 388 -19.81 -26.28 2.11
C GLY A 388 -21.05 -26.46 1.21
N PRO A 389 -22.24 -26.63 1.82
CA PRO A 389 -23.48 -26.89 1.10
C PRO A 389 -23.84 -25.75 0.16
N GLN A 390 -24.09 -26.09 -1.10
CA GLN A 390 -24.57 -25.16 -2.12
C GLN A 390 -26.10 -25.03 -2.06
N PRO A 391 -26.67 -23.87 -2.43
CA PRO A 391 -28.12 -23.70 -2.50
C PRO A 391 -28.74 -24.70 -3.49
N SER A 392 -29.99 -25.09 -3.25
CA SER A 392 -30.80 -25.89 -4.18
C SER A 392 -31.73 -24.94 -4.95
N PRO A 393 -31.47 -24.66 -6.25
CA PRO A 393 -32.30 -23.76 -7.04
C PRO A 393 -33.73 -24.29 -7.20
N ALA A 394 -34.72 -23.39 -7.17
CA ALA A 394 -36.08 -23.72 -7.59
C ALA A 394 -36.18 -23.74 -9.12
N GLU A 395 -37.17 -24.44 -9.69
CA GLU A 395 -37.36 -24.61 -11.15
C GLU A 395 -37.42 -23.29 -11.94
N ALA A 396 -37.87 -22.20 -11.33
CA ALA A 396 -37.92 -20.88 -11.98
C ALA A 396 -36.60 -20.09 -11.91
N THR A 397 -35.51 -20.67 -11.39
CA THR A 397 -34.24 -19.96 -11.19
C THR A 397 -33.50 -19.80 -12.52
N LEU A 398 -33.02 -18.59 -12.81
CA LEU A 398 -32.20 -18.34 -14.00
C LEU A 398 -30.75 -18.74 -13.75
N GLY A 399 -30.08 -19.27 -14.78
CA GLY A 399 -28.67 -19.61 -14.72
C GLY A 399 -28.38 -20.89 -13.93
N GLU A 400 -29.19 -21.94 -14.11
CA GLU A 400 -29.05 -23.24 -13.42
C GLU A 400 -27.64 -23.85 -13.55
N ASP A 401 -26.91 -23.52 -14.63
CA ASP A 401 -25.54 -23.99 -14.88
C ASP A 401 -24.48 -23.30 -13.99
N SER A 402 -24.83 -22.24 -13.26
CA SER A 402 -23.92 -21.50 -12.37
C SER A 402 -24.53 -21.23 -11.00
N VAL A 403 -24.06 -21.98 -10.00
CA VAL A 403 -24.43 -21.79 -8.58
C VAL A 403 -23.96 -20.43 -8.05
N VAL A 404 -22.90 -19.87 -8.63
CA VAL A 404 -22.32 -18.58 -8.26
C VAL A 404 -22.20 -17.69 -9.50
N PRO A 405 -23.29 -17.03 -9.92
CA PRO A 405 -23.30 -16.19 -11.12
C PRO A 405 -22.34 -15.00 -11.06
N ASN A 406 -22.07 -14.49 -9.84
CA ASN A 406 -21.07 -13.47 -9.60
C ASN A 406 -20.13 -13.91 -8.46
N PRO A 407 -18.89 -14.31 -8.76
CA PRO A 407 -17.96 -14.86 -7.78
C PRO A 407 -17.41 -13.82 -6.79
N TRP A 408 -17.62 -12.52 -7.02
CA TRP A 408 -17.26 -11.49 -6.04
C TRP A 408 -18.23 -11.45 -4.87
N LEU A 409 -19.52 -11.74 -5.07
CA LEU A 409 -20.53 -11.59 -4.02
C LEU A 409 -20.28 -12.52 -2.82
N PRO A 410 -20.15 -13.86 -2.99
CA PRO A 410 -19.91 -14.72 -1.84
C PRO A 410 -18.52 -14.51 -1.23
N LEU A 411 -17.52 -14.17 -2.05
CA LEU A 411 -16.17 -13.82 -1.60
C LEU A 411 -16.19 -12.63 -0.62
N LEU A 412 -16.83 -11.52 -1.00
CA LEU A 412 -16.92 -10.33 -0.16
C LEU A 412 -17.77 -10.57 1.09
N GLN A 413 -18.84 -11.35 0.96
CA GLN A 413 -19.71 -11.72 2.08
C GLN A 413 -18.96 -12.55 3.14
N SER A 414 -18.03 -13.42 2.72
CA SER A 414 -17.16 -14.15 3.64
C SER A 414 -16.04 -13.27 4.20
N THR A 415 -15.52 -12.37 3.38
CA THR A 415 -14.41 -11.48 3.75
C THR A 415 -14.80 -10.47 4.82
N VAL A 416 -15.97 -9.82 4.71
CA VAL A 416 -16.35 -8.70 5.58
C VAL A 416 -16.45 -9.07 7.07
N ILE A 417 -16.59 -10.37 7.39
CA ILE A 417 -16.63 -10.89 8.77
C ILE A 417 -15.38 -11.71 9.13
N HIS A 418 -14.37 -11.75 8.27
CA HIS A 418 -13.13 -12.45 8.54
C HIS A 418 -12.32 -11.73 9.63
N THR A 419 -11.63 -12.48 10.48
CA THR A 419 -10.92 -11.89 11.64
C THR A 419 -9.60 -11.23 11.27
N ASP A 420 -8.96 -11.71 10.19
CA ASP A 420 -7.71 -11.15 9.64
C ASP A 420 -7.95 -9.84 8.90
N GLU A 421 -7.38 -8.75 9.41
CA GLU A 421 -7.53 -7.42 8.85
C GLU A 421 -6.86 -7.25 7.48
N HIS A 422 -5.79 -8.00 7.19
CA HIS A 422 -5.08 -7.92 5.91
C HIS A 422 -5.92 -8.48 4.78
N LEU A 423 -6.71 -9.53 5.02
CA LEU A 423 -7.61 -10.10 4.02
C LEU A 423 -8.66 -9.10 3.59
N LEU A 424 -9.31 -8.39 4.52
CA LEU A 424 -10.31 -7.36 4.18
C LEU A 424 -9.69 -6.25 3.33
N LYS A 425 -8.53 -5.73 3.75
CA LYS A 425 -7.77 -4.72 2.99
C LYS A 425 -7.45 -5.22 1.59
N PHE A 426 -6.98 -6.45 1.48
CA PHE A 426 -6.58 -7.07 0.22
C PHE A 426 -7.75 -7.22 -0.74
N GLN A 427 -8.83 -7.86 -0.29
CA GLN A 427 -10.01 -8.12 -1.13
C GLN A 427 -10.68 -6.82 -1.58
N ARG A 428 -10.71 -5.83 -0.69
CA ARG A 428 -11.17 -4.48 -1.01
C ARG A 428 -10.35 -3.83 -2.12
N ALA A 429 -9.03 -4.02 -2.13
CA ALA A 429 -8.18 -3.49 -3.19
C ALA A 429 -8.43 -4.17 -4.53
N VAL A 430 -8.41 -5.51 -4.56
CA VAL A 430 -8.58 -6.26 -5.82
C VAL A 430 -9.99 -6.14 -6.41
N VAL A 431 -11.04 -6.02 -5.60
CA VAL A 431 -12.39 -5.74 -6.15
C VAL A 431 -12.48 -4.34 -6.74
N HIS A 432 -11.81 -3.36 -6.14
CA HIS A 432 -11.72 -2.02 -6.73
C HIS A 432 -11.00 -2.07 -8.08
N TYR A 433 -9.87 -2.76 -8.17
CA TYR A 433 -9.15 -2.92 -9.43
C TYR A 433 -9.93 -3.70 -10.47
N ALA A 434 -10.66 -4.74 -10.09
CA ALA A 434 -11.59 -5.43 -10.98
C ALA A 434 -12.72 -4.50 -11.48
N THR A 435 -13.18 -3.57 -10.65
CA THR A 435 -14.22 -2.60 -11.04
C THR A 435 -13.70 -1.61 -12.09
N VAL A 436 -12.46 -1.15 -11.97
CA VAL A 436 -11.89 -0.11 -12.84
C VAL A 436 -11.19 -0.69 -14.07
N TYR A 437 -10.50 -1.82 -13.92
CA TYR A 437 -9.63 -2.44 -14.92
C TYR A 437 -10.08 -3.85 -15.34
N GLY A 438 -11.20 -4.37 -14.81
CA GLY A 438 -11.69 -5.71 -15.14
C GLY A 438 -12.13 -5.89 -16.60
N ASN A 439 -12.26 -4.80 -17.36
CA ASN A 439 -12.59 -4.85 -18.79
C ASN A 439 -11.36 -4.92 -19.72
N ARG A 440 -10.14 -4.94 -19.17
CA ARG A 440 -8.92 -5.09 -19.98
C ARG A 440 -8.90 -6.47 -20.63
N LYS A 441 -8.71 -6.49 -21.94
CA LYS A 441 -8.64 -7.70 -22.77
C LYS A 441 -7.19 -8.22 -22.81
N PRO A 442 -6.99 -9.52 -23.11
CA PRO A 442 -5.68 -10.03 -23.48
C PRO A 442 -5.02 -9.16 -24.54
N GLY A 443 -3.71 -8.98 -24.41
CA GLY A 443 -2.89 -8.13 -25.27
C GLY A 443 -2.84 -6.65 -24.88
N HIS A 444 -3.51 -6.23 -23.80
CA HIS A 444 -3.43 -4.84 -23.31
C HIS A 444 -2.00 -4.41 -22.94
N PHE A 445 -1.21 -5.33 -22.39
CA PHE A 445 0.19 -5.13 -22.02
C PHE A 445 1.19 -5.71 -23.03
N SER A 446 0.73 -5.98 -24.26
CA SER A 446 1.61 -6.37 -25.36
C SER A 446 2.65 -5.28 -25.61
N GLY A 447 3.90 -5.67 -25.84
CA GLY A 447 5.01 -4.75 -26.09
C GLY A 447 5.81 -4.35 -24.84
N THR A 448 5.45 -4.85 -23.67
CA THR A 448 6.36 -4.85 -22.51
C THR A 448 7.38 -6.00 -22.63
N GLU A 449 8.48 -5.92 -21.89
CA GLU A 449 9.50 -7.00 -21.91
C GLU A 449 9.08 -8.23 -21.07
N LEU A 450 7.98 -8.14 -20.32
CA LEU A 450 7.53 -9.20 -19.41
C LEU A 450 6.91 -10.36 -20.19
N ALA A 451 7.54 -11.54 -20.09
CA ALA A 451 7.08 -12.75 -20.74
C ALA A 451 5.67 -13.15 -20.28
N GLY A 452 4.76 -13.37 -21.24
CA GLY A 452 3.37 -13.73 -20.96
C GLY A 452 2.47 -12.54 -20.63
N ALA A 453 2.96 -11.29 -20.65
CA ALA A 453 2.14 -10.10 -20.38
C ALA A 453 0.96 -9.95 -21.36
N GLU A 454 1.05 -10.51 -22.56
CA GLU A 454 -0.03 -10.56 -23.54
C GLU A 454 -1.22 -11.43 -23.10
N LEU A 455 -1.03 -12.35 -22.15
CA LEU A 455 -2.11 -13.19 -21.60
C LEU A 455 -2.93 -12.46 -20.52
N LEU A 456 -2.39 -11.39 -19.96
CA LEU A 456 -3.03 -10.66 -18.87
C LEU A 456 -4.34 -10.02 -19.32
N ASP A 457 -5.39 -10.26 -18.53
CA ASP A 457 -6.70 -9.68 -18.69
C ASP A 457 -7.32 -9.38 -17.31
N GLY A 458 -8.48 -8.72 -17.31
CA GLY A 458 -9.17 -8.31 -16.09
C GLY A 458 -9.51 -9.45 -15.11
N SER A 459 -9.42 -10.73 -15.53
CA SER A 459 -9.66 -11.87 -14.65
C SER A 459 -8.53 -12.10 -13.64
N LEU A 460 -7.35 -11.47 -13.81
CA LEU A 460 -6.24 -11.52 -12.85
C LEU A 460 -6.72 -11.24 -11.42
N PHE A 461 -7.46 -10.15 -11.24
CA PHE A 461 -7.89 -9.69 -9.93
C PHE A 461 -8.78 -10.73 -9.23
N LEU A 462 -9.68 -11.36 -9.97
CA LEU A 462 -10.57 -12.40 -9.43
C LEU A 462 -9.79 -13.68 -9.09
N ARG A 463 -8.88 -14.12 -9.97
CA ARG A 463 -8.05 -15.31 -9.74
C ARG A 463 -7.24 -15.16 -8.45
N VAL A 464 -6.58 -14.03 -8.28
CA VAL A 464 -5.76 -13.74 -7.09
C VAL A 464 -6.63 -13.57 -5.84
N ALA A 465 -7.79 -12.92 -5.95
CA ALA A 465 -8.75 -12.79 -4.86
C ALA A 465 -9.17 -14.16 -4.29
N TRP A 466 -9.54 -15.10 -5.16
CA TRP A 466 -9.98 -16.44 -4.77
C TRP A 466 -8.85 -17.30 -4.23
N LEU A 467 -7.64 -17.25 -4.82
CA LEU A 467 -6.47 -17.93 -4.27
C LEU A 467 -6.14 -17.45 -2.86
N THR A 468 -6.24 -16.14 -2.62
CA THR A 468 -6.00 -15.55 -1.30
C THR A 468 -7.07 -15.98 -0.30
N ALA A 469 -8.36 -15.97 -0.68
CA ALA A 469 -9.42 -16.47 0.19
C ALA A 469 -9.26 -17.96 0.51
N ASN A 470 -8.86 -18.78 -0.46
CA ASN A 470 -8.56 -20.20 -0.23
C ASN A 470 -7.39 -20.40 0.73
N ARG A 471 -6.35 -19.55 0.66
CA ARG A 471 -5.17 -19.62 1.52
C ARG A 471 -5.47 -19.19 2.96
N LEU A 472 -6.26 -18.14 3.14
CA LEU A 472 -6.61 -17.57 4.45
C LEU A 472 -7.87 -18.20 5.08
N GLY A 473 -8.62 -19.00 4.31
CA GLY A 473 -9.73 -19.79 4.82
C GLY A 473 -11.09 -19.08 4.75
N TRP A 474 -12.10 -19.86 4.40
CA TRP A 474 -13.50 -19.43 4.31
C TRP A 474 -14.20 -19.54 5.67
N MET A 475 -13.90 -18.62 6.58
CA MET A 475 -14.39 -18.68 7.98
C MET A 475 -15.92 -18.71 8.10
N ARG A 476 -16.62 -17.91 7.29
CA ARG A 476 -18.10 -17.91 7.24
C ARG A 476 -18.65 -19.28 6.89
N GLU A 477 -17.96 -19.99 6.01
CA GLU A 477 -18.28 -21.35 5.54
C GLU A 477 -17.77 -22.45 6.48
N GLY A 478 -17.21 -22.10 7.64
CA GLY A 478 -16.81 -23.05 8.69
C GLY A 478 -15.37 -23.55 8.59
N GLN A 479 -14.55 -22.99 7.70
CA GLN A 479 -13.11 -23.24 7.72
C GLN A 479 -12.43 -22.48 8.86
N LYS A 480 -11.25 -22.97 9.28
CA LYS A 480 -10.39 -22.20 10.19
C LYS A 480 -9.73 -21.05 9.44
N ALA A 481 -9.42 -19.98 10.15
CA ALA A 481 -8.51 -18.96 9.63
C ALA A 481 -7.15 -19.60 9.34
N GLY A 482 -6.64 -19.34 8.15
CA GLY A 482 -5.25 -19.58 7.77
C GLY A 482 -4.38 -18.37 8.10
N ASP A 483 -3.11 -18.46 7.73
CA ASP A 483 -2.10 -17.44 8.03
C ASP A 483 -1.40 -16.99 6.74
N TRP A 484 -0.84 -15.78 6.80
CA TRP A 484 0.04 -15.24 5.78
C TRP A 484 1.44 -15.84 5.87
N ASP A 485 2.09 -16.00 4.71
CA ASP A 485 3.43 -16.54 4.62
C ASP A 485 4.47 -15.45 4.98
N LEU A 486 5.08 -15.58 6.15
CA LEU A 486 6.08 -14.64 6.67
C LEU A 486 7.47 -14.82 6.06
N VAL A 487 7.81 -16.03 5.60
CA VAL A 487 9.11 -16.35 4.97
C VAL A 487 9.06 -15.99 3.49
N GLY A 488 10.01 -15.18 3.01
CA GLY A 488 10.14 -14.81 1.60
C GLY A 488 10.55 -15.96 0.67
N PHE A 489 10.96 -15.65 -0.55
CA PHE A 489 11.16 -16.60 -1.65
C PHE A 489 12.64 -16.99 -1.90
N LEU A 490 13.58 -16.71 -0.98
CA LEU A 490 15.01 -16.97 -1.27
C LEU A 490 15.32 -18.47 -1.47
N ASP A 491 14.51 -19.36 -0.89
CA ASP A 491 14.69 -20.81 -0.96
C ASP A 491 13.85 -21.47 -2.07
N ASP A 492 13.10 -20.66 -2.82
CA ASP A 492 12.13 -21.14 -3.78
C ASP A 492 12.69 -21.26 -5.21
#